data_AF-M5UF89-F1
#
_entry.id   AF-M5UF89-F1
#
_cell.length_a   1.000
_cell.length_b   1.000
_cell.length_c   1.000
_cell.angle_alpha   90.00
_cell.angle_beta   90.00
_cell.angle_gamma   90.00
#
_symmetry.space_group_name_H-M   'P 1'
#
loop_
_entity.id
_entity.type
_entity.pdbx_description
1 polymer ?
#
loop_
_entity_poly.entity_id
_entity_poly.type
_entity_poly.pdbx_seq_one_letter_code
_entity_poly.pdbx_strand_id
1 'polypeptide(L)'
;MNLESFAARPTDVSALFTVRGERRVDRNAKSESVSIPLPRHRPGERFIRGPIPMTWFRAASTCGNRAEAVAVLLWYAAGYQRRNPIKMTPALLRELRVHPKTAKRIVTRMSDLGLVQCEFARGRSPLVTIVSPSDV
;
A
#
# COMPACT_ATOMS: atom_id res chain seq x y z
N MET A 1 -57.49 14.46 -1.52
CA MET A 1 -56.80 14.53 -0.21
C MET A 1 -56.69 16.01 0.12
N ASN A 2 -57.42 16.49 1.13
CA ASN A 2 -57.55 17.91 1.43
C ASN A 2 -56.45 18.31 2.43
N LEU A 3 -55.53 19.21 2.03
CA LEU A 3 -54.35 19.55 2.84
C LEU A 3 -54.67 20.46 4.03
N GLU A 4 -55.82 21.15 4.02
CA GLU A 4 -56.18 22.12 5.07
C GLU A 4 -56.71 21.48 6.36
N SER A 5 -57.01 20.17 6.34
CA SER A 5 -57.51 19.42 7.50
C SER A 5 -56.49 18.44 8.09
N PHE A 6 -55.22 18.51 7.67
CA PHE A 6 -54.20 17.60 8.17
C PHE A 6 -53.68 18.06 9.55
N ALA A 7 -54.19 17.43 10.61
CA ALA A 7 -53.67 17.57 11.96
C ALA A 7 -52.59 16.51 12.20
N ALA A 8 -51.33 16.93 12.19
CA ALA A 8 -50.21 16.03 12.46
C ALA A 8 -50.33 15.41 13.85
N ARG A 9 -50.30 14.08 13.92
CA ARG A 9 -50.23 13.35 15.18
C ARG A 9 -48.77 13.34 15.67
N PRO A 10 -48.52 13.24 16.98
CA PRO A 10 -47.15 13.12 17.51
C PRO A 10 -46.35 11.97 16.88
N THR A 11 -47.03 10.91 16.43
CA THR A 11 -46.45 9.78 15.70
C THR A 11 -45.93 10.15 14.31
N ASP A 12 -46.52 11.15 13.66
CA ASP A 12 -46.14 11.57 12.30
C ASP A 12 -44.81 12.32 12.31
N VAL A 13 -44.52 13.02 13.42
CA VAL A 13 -43.23 13.65 13.69
C VAL A 13 -42.16 12.59 13.94
N SER A 14 -42.46 11.54 14.70
CA SER A 14 -41.55 10.41 14.91
C SER A 14 -41.20 9.68 13.61
N ALA A 15 -42.16 9.50 12.70
CA ALA A 15 -41.92 8.91 11.39
C ALA A 15 -40.99 9.75 10.50
N LEU A 16 -41.09 11.09 10.60
CA LEU A 16 -40.20 12.04 9.91
C LEU A 16 -38.75 11.95 10.38
N PHE A 17 -38.53 11.68 11.67
CA PHE A 17 -37.20 11.45 12.24
C PHE A 17 -36.60 10.09 11.88
N THR A 18 -37.43 9.06 11.65
CA THR A 18 -36.97 7.76 11.14
C THR A 18 -36.38 7.88 9.72
N VAL A 19 -37.02 8.65 8.84
CA VAL A 19 -36.59 8.79 7.43
C VAL A 19 -35.32 9.65 7.27
N ARG A 20 -35.10 10.65 8.15
CA ARG A 20 -33.84 11.44 8.16
C ARG A 20 -32.71 10.81 8.98
N GLY A 21 -32.99 9.76 9.75
CA GLY A 21 -32.07 9.13 10.68
C GLY A 21 -31.28 7.93 10.14
N GLU A 22 -31.53 7.49 8.92
CA GLU A 22 -30.88 6.31 8.32
C GLU A 22 -29.45 6.58 7.83
N ARG A 23 -28.55 6.87 8.78
CA ARG A 23 -27.23 6.26 8.91
C ARG A 23 -26.49 6.80 10.14
N ARG A 24 -27.04 6.57 11.32
CA ARG A 24 -26.17 6.31 12.47
C ARG A 24 -26.13 4.80 12.65
N VAL A 25 -25.15 4.18 11.99
CA VAL A 25 -24.57 2.93 12.50
C VAL A 25 -24.30 3.20 13.97
N ASP A 26 -24.93 2.45 14.86
CA ASP A 26 -24.66 2.50 16.29
C ASP A 26 -23.15 2.38 16.49
N ARG A 27 -22.47 3.50 16.74
CA ARG A 27 -21.01 3.56 16.94
C ARG A 27 -20.54 2.70 18.11
N ASN A 28 -21.47 2.19 18.90
CA ASN A 28 -21.24 1.42 20.12
C ASN A 28 -21.76 -0.02 20.06
N ALA A 29 -22.31 -0.46 18.93
CA ALA A 29 -22.46 -1.89 18.69
C ALA A 29 -21.05 -2.43 18.41
N LYS A 30 -20.35 -2.84 19.47
CA LYS A 30 -19.06 -3.52 19.41
C LYS A 30 -19.30 -4.85 18.68
N SER A 31 -19.29 -4.81 17.35
CA SER A 31 -19.33 -6.02 16.53
C SER A 31 -18.17 -6.87 17.01
N GLU A 32 -18.48 -8.06 17.52
CA GLU A 32 -17.49 -9.04 17.92
C GLU A 32 -16.68 -9.39 16.66
N SER A 33 -15.55 -8.69 16.48
CA SER A 33 -14.78 -8.78 15.25
C SER A 33 -14.06 -10.12 15.27
N VAL A 34 -14.63 -11.10 14.56
CA VAL A 34 -13.95 -12.38 14.34
C VAL A 34 -12.68 -12.08 13.54
N SER A 35 -11.54 -12.08 14.23
CA SER A 35 -10.24 -11.83 13.60
C SER A 35 -9.80 -13.07 12.84
N ILE A 36 -9.99 -13.08 11.52
CA ILE A 36 -9.47 -14.14 10.66
C ILE A 36 -7.95 -13.93 10.53
N PRO A 37 -7.11 -14.92 10.89
CA PRO A 37 -5.66 -14.78 10.81
C PRO A 37 -5.19 -14.68 9.36
N LEU A 38 -4.13 -13.90 9.12
CA LEU A 38 -3.52 -13.79 7.80
C LEU A 38 -2.83 -15.11 7.39
N PRO A 39 -2.87 -15.50 6.11
CA PRO A 39 -2.12 -16.64 5.60
C PRO A 39 -0.62 -16.50 5.88
N ARG A 40 0.02 -17.60 6.27
CA ARG A 40 1.48 -17.69 6.45
C ARG A 40 2.11 -18.48 5.31
N HIS A 41 3.34 -18.13 4.97
CA HIS A 41 4.13 -18.85 3.98
C HIS A 41 4.45 -20.27 4.48
N ARG A 42 4.58 -21.22 3.56
CA ARG A 42 4.99 -22.60 3.86
C ARG A 42 6.52 -22.71 4.00
N PRO A 43 7.04 -23.77 4.66
CA PRO A 43 8.47 -24.04 4.66
C PRO A 43 9.03 -24.09 3.22
N GLY A 44 10.09 -23.31 2.96
CA GLY A 44 10.72 -23.20 1.64
C GLY A 44 10.05 -22.22 0.67
N GLU A 45 8.88 -21.68 1.00
CA GLU A 45 8.21 -20.66 0.19
C GLU A 45 8.87 -19.29 0.35
N ARG A 46 8.99 -18.55 -0.76
CA ARG A 46 9.53 -17.19 -0.75
C ARG A 46 8.52 -16.22 -0.16
N PHE A 47 8.99 -15.32 0.70
CA PHE A 47 8.18 -14.28 1.31
C PHE A 47 8.96 -12.97 1.38
N ILE A 48 8.23 -11.86 1.55
CA ILE A 48 8.82 -10.54 1.75
C ILE A 48 9.12 -10.38 3.24
N ARG A 49 10.37 -10.13 3.60
CA ARG A 49 10.74 -9.84 5.00
C ARG A 49 10.32 -8.42 5.38
N GLY A 50 9.89 -8.24 6.63
CA GLY A 50 9.46 -6.95 7.16
C GLY A 50 10.51 -6.30 8.08
N PRO A 51 10.26 -5.06 8.56
CA PRO A 51 9.13 -4.17 8.24
C PRO A 51 9.39 -3.28 7.00
N ILE A 52 8.34 -2.98 6.23
CA ILE A 52 8.37 -1.90 5.23
C ILE A 52 7.72 -0.68 5.87
N PRO A 53 8.45 0.43 6.12
CA PRO A 53 7.83 1.62 6.66
C PRO A 53 6.72 2.12 5.74
N MET A 54 5.51 2.30 6.27
CA MET A 54 4.34 2.68 5.46
C MET A 54 4.53 4.05 4.81
N THR A 55 5.18 4.99 5.52
CA THR A 55 5.52 6.31 4.98
C THR A 55 6.45 6.22 3.78
N TRP A 56 7.49 5.38 3.88
CA TRP A 56 8.41 5.10 2.78
C TRP A 56 7.67 4.46 1.59
N PHE A 57 6.84 3.46 1.83
CA PHE A 57 6.09 2.77 0.78
C PHE A 57 5.07 3.68 0.07
N ARG A 58 4.42 4.56 0.82
CA ARG A 58 3.50 5.57 0.28
C ARG A 58 4.23 6.59 -0.60
N ALA A 59 5.42 7.04 -0.21
CA ALA A 59 6.22 7.91 -1.06
C ALA A 59 6.69 7.16 -2.32
N ALA A 60 7.09 5.90 -2.17
CA ALA A 60 7.51 5.05 -3.27
C ALA A 60 6.39 4.84 -4.31
N SER A 61 5.12 4.67 -3.89
CA SER A 61 4.01 4.42 -4.82
C SER A 61 3.72 5.57 -5.79
N THR A 62 4.16 6.80 -5.50
CA THR A 62 3.95 7.94 -6.40
C THR A 62 4.95 8.00 -7.56
N CYS A 63 5.98 7.15 -7.56
CA CYS A 63 7.06 7.16 -8.55
C CYS A 63 6.63 6.69 -9.96
N GLY A 64 5.38 6.25 -10.13
CA GLY A 64 4.74 5.97 -11.41
C GLY A 64 4.19 4.55 -11.54
N ASN A 65 3.81 4.16 -12.75
CA ASN A 65 3.19 2.85 -12.99
C ASN A 65 4.12 1.71 -12.57
N ARG A 66 3.62 0.81 -11.71
CA ARG A 66 4.36 -0.33 -11.12
C ARG A 66 5.37 0.04 -10.03
N ALA A 67 5.30 1.25 -9.47
CA ALA A 67 6.23 1.66 -8.42
C ALA A 67 6.13 0.80 -7.16
N GLU A 68 4.91 0.40 -6.78
CA GLU A 68 4.66 -0.53 -5.66
C GLU A 68 5.33 -1.88 -5.90
N ALA A 69 5.28 -2.39 -7.13
CA ALA A 69 5.94 -3.64 -7.49
C ALA A 69 7.47 -3.53 -7.38
N VAL A 70 8.06 -2.41 -7.81
CA VAL A 70 9.50 -2.16 -7.66
C VAL A 70 9.87 -2.04 -6.18
N ALA A 71 9.10 -1.29 -5.39
CA ALA A 71 9.29 -1.15 -3.95
C ALA A 71 9.28 -2.52 -3.24
N VAL A 72 8.28 -3.36 -3.54
CA VAL A 72 8.19 -4.73 -3.01
C VAL A 72 9.38 -5.56 -3.44
N LEU A 73 9.82 -5.49 -4.70
CA LEU A 73 10.99 -6.23 -5.19
C LEU A 73 12.28 -5.84 -4.47
N LEU A 74 12.48 -4.55 -4.19
CA LEU A 74 13.64 -4.08 -3.44
C LEU A 74 13.68 -4.71 -2.04
N TRP A 75 12.54 -4.72 -1.34
CA TRP A 75 12.45 -5.27 0.02
C TRP A 75 12.52 -6.80 0.03
N TYR A 76 11.87 -7.43 -0.94
CA TYR A 76 11.99 -8.86 -1.16
C TYR A 76 13.45 -9.27 -1.37
N ALA A 77 14.18 -8.58 -2.25
CA ALA A 77 15.58 -8.87 -2.52
C ALA A 77 16.48 -8.54 -1.32
N ALA A 78 16.26 -7.41 -0.64
CA ALA A 78 17.02 -7.02 0.54
C ALA A 78 16.89 -8.06 1.66
N GLY A 79 15.66 -8.52 1.91
CA GLY A 79 15.35 -9.54 2.91
C GLY A 79 15.87 -10.92 2.53
N TYR A 80 15.71 -11.32 1.27
CA TYR A 80 16.18 -12.60 0.75
C TYR A 80 17.71 -12.70 0.75
N GLN A 81 18.39 -11.68 0.24
CA GLN A 81 19.86 -11.62 0.14
C GLN A 81 20.52 -11.21 1.47
N ARG A 82 19.74 -10.69 2.44
CA ARG A 82 20.24 -10.10 3.70
C ARG A 82 21.31 -9.04 3.46
N ARG A 83 21.08 -8.18 2.46
CA ARG A 83 22.06 -7.24 1.93
C ARG A 83 21.39 -5.96 1.45
N ASN A 84 22.06 -4.84 1.67
CA ASN A 84 21.77 -3.53 1.10
C ASN A 84 23.14 -2.87 0.81
N PRO A 85 23.56 -2.63 -0.45
CA PRO A 85 22.78 -2.40 -1.68
C PRO A 85 22.30 -3.65 -2.43
N ILE A 86 21.13 -3.57 -3.06
CA ILE A 86 20.51 -4.64 -3.87
C ILE A 86 20.89 -4.51 -5.34
N LYS A 87 21.18 -5.63 -6.01
CA LYS A 87 21.33 -5.67 -7.47
C LYS A 87 20.00 -5.97 -8.16
N MET A 88 19.52 -5.04 -8.98
CA MET A 88 18.27 -5.21 -9.75
C MET A 88 18.48 -6.07 -11.00
N THR A 89 18.66 -7.37 -10.80
CA THR A 89 18.87 -8.32 -11.90
C THR A 89 17.59 -8.54 -12.72
N PRO A 90 17.70 -8.93 -14.01
CA PRO A 90 16.53 -9.32 -14.80
C PRO A 90 15.73 -10.47 -14.20
N ALA A 91 16.39 -11.38 -13.45
CA ALA A 91 15.71 -12.46 -12.74
C ALA A 91 14.81 -11.92 -11.62
N LEU A 92 15.31 -10.99 -10.81
CA LEU A 92 14.53 -10.33 -9.77
C LEU A 92 13.32 -9.59 -10.35
N LEU A 93 13.52 -8.83 -11.44
CA LEU A 93 12.45 -8.07 -12.07
C LEU A 93 11.31 -8.96 -12.63
N ARG A 94 11.64 -10.18 -13.07
CA ARG A 94 10.65 -11.13 -13.59
C ARG A 94 9.70 -11.65 -12.52
N GLU A 95 10.09 -11.69 -11.25
CA GLU A 95 9.24 -12.15 -10.14
C GLU A 95 7.90 -11.38 -10.10
N LEU A 96 7.94 -10.07 -10.36
CA LEU A 96 6.73 -9.24 -10.47
C LEU A 96 6.54 -8.64 -11.88
N ARG A 97 7.05 -9.30 -12.92
CA ARG A 97 6.89 -8.91 -14.35
C ARG A 97 7.17 -7.43 -14.61
N VAL A 98 8.22 -6.87 -14.00
CA VAL A 98 8.61 -5.48 -14.21
C VAL A 98 9.60 -5.39 -15.37
N HIS A 99 9.31 -4.55 -16.35
CA HIS A 99 10.24 -4.33 -17.47
C HIS A 99 11.49 -3.53 -17.00
N PRO A 100 12.72 -3.87 -17.44
CA PRO A 100 13.95 -3.19 -17.00
C PRO A 100 13.96 -1.66 -17.19
N LYS A 101 13.40 -1.16 -18.30
CA LYS A 101 13.26 0.30 -18.52
C LYS A 101 12.31 0.94 -17.50
N THR A 102 11.22 0.26 -17.16
CA THR A 102 10.25 0.73 -16.15
C THR A 102 10.88 0.75 -14.77
N ALA A 103 11.59 -0.34 -14.41
CA ALA A 103 12.35 -0.41 -13.17
C ALA A 103 13.32 0.77 -13.08
N LYS A 104 14.21 0.95 -14.07
CA LYS A 104 15.18 2.05 -14.10
C LYS A 104 14.54 3.41 -13.85
N ARG A 105 13.47 3.75 -14.59
CA ARG A 105 12.75 5.03 -14.42
C ARG A 105 12.20 5.22 -13.01
N ILE A 106 11.65 4.16 -12.42
CA ILE A 106 11.08 4.21 -11.08
C ILE A 106 12.17 4.39 -10.03
N VAL A 107 13.27 3.63 -10.09
CA VAL A 107 14.35 3.75 -9.09
C VAL A 107 15.03 5.12 -9.17
N THR A 108 15.16 5.70 -10.36
CA THR A 108 15.61 7.09 -10.51
C THR A 108 14.68 8.04 -9.74
N ARG A 109 13.36 7.96 -9.94
CA ARG A 109 12.40 8.81 -9.21
C ARG A 109 12.39 8.56 -7.71
N MET A 110 12.53 7.31 -7.27
CA MET A 110 12.68 7.00 -5.85
C MET A 110 13.95 7.63 -5.27
N SER A 111 15.03 7.67 -6.06
CA SER A 111 16.27 8.34 -5.69
C SER A 111 16.08 9.86 -5.58
N ASP A 112 15.33 10.46 -6.50
CA ASP A 112 14.98 11.90 -6.46
C ASP A 112 14.16 12.26 -5.21
N LEU A 113 13.36 11.31 -4.69
CA LEU A 113 12.61 11.44 -3.45
C LEU A 113 13.41 11.07 -2.18
N GLY A 114 14.70 10.75 -2.30
CA GLY A 114 15.55 10.36 -1.17
C GLY A 114 15.22 9.00 -0.54
N LEU A 115 14.43 8.16 -1.23
CA LEU A 115 14.00 6.85 -0.73
C LEU A 115 15.08 5.77 -0.93
N VAL A 116 15.94 5.97 -1.92
CA VAL A 116 17.02 5.07 -2.31
C VAL A 116 18.22 5.85 -2.84
N GLN A 117 19.38 5.23 -2.89
CA GLN A 117 20.52 5.67 -3.70
C GLN A 117 20.73 4.68 -4.84
N CYS A 118 21.10 5.15 -6.01
CA CYS A 118 21.25 4.30 -7.20
C CYS A 118 22.61 4.50 -7.88
N GLU A 119 23.29 3.39 -8.17
CA GLU A 119 24.48 3.36 -9.00
C GLU A 119 24.17 2.64 -10.33
N PHE A 120 24.48 3.31 -11.43
CA PHE A 120 24.27 2.79 -12.78
C PHE A 120 25.61 2.61 -13.48
N ALA A 121 25.82 1.45 -14.09
CA ALA A 121 26.96 1.18 -14.96
C ALA A 121 26.48 0.58 -16.29
N ARG A 122 27.16 0.95 -17.39
CA ARG A 122 26.81 0.45 -18.73
C ARG A 122 26.91 -1.08 -18.77
N GLY A 123 25.87 -1.74 -19.29
CA GLY A 123 25.81 -3.20 -19.42
C GLY A 123 25.67 -3.97 -18.10
N ARG A 124 25.47 -3.28 -16.96
CA ARG A 124 25.30 -3.90 -15.64
C ARG A 124 23.92 -3.60 -15.08
N SER A 125 23.42 -4.51 -14.25
CA SER A 125 22.22 -4.26 -13.44
C SER A 125 22.49 -3.11 -12.45
N PRO A 126 21.52 -2.20 -12.23
CA PRO A 126 21.63 -1.17 -11.22
C PRO A 126 21.91 -1.75 -9.83
N LEU A 127 22.76 -1.08 -9.07
CA LEU A 127 22.88 -1.28 -7.63
C LEU A 127 22.03 -0.20 -6.93
N VAL A 128 21.20 -0.63 -5.99
CA VAL A 128 20.19 0.22 -5.36
C VAL A 128 20.30 0.05 -3.85
N THR A 129 20.67 1.12 -3.15
CA THR A 129 20.70 1.16 -1.70
C THR A 129 19.39 1.71 -1.18
N ILE A 130 18.74 0.98 -0.30
CA ILE A 130 17.58 1.45 0.46
C ILE A 130 18.04 2.44 1.52
N VAL A 131 17.37 3.58 1.64
CA VAL A 131 17.66 4.61 2.66
C VAL A 131 16.42 4.85 3.51
N SER A 132 16.60 5.09 4.81
CA SER A 132 15.50 5.52 5.67
C SER A 132 15.24 7.01 5.47
N PRO A 133 13.98 7.47 5.47
CA PRO A 133 13.67 8.89 5.31
C PRO A 133 14.18 9.77 6.48
N SER A 134 14.67 9.17 7.57
CA SER A 134 15.26 9.86 8.72
C SER A 134 16.78 10.08 8.59
N ASP A 135 17.42 9.49 7.57
CA ASP A 135 18.87 9.52 7.39
C ASP A 135 19.33 10.69 6.47
N VAL A 136 18.47 11.70 6.27
CA VAL A 136 18.75 12.93 5.50
C VAL A 136 18.42 14.15 6.33
#